data_AF-A0ABD4DM67-F1
#
_entry.id   AF-A0ABD4DM67-F1
#
_cell.length_a   1.000
_cell.length_b   1.000
_cell.length_c   1.000
_cell.angle_alpha   90.00
_cell.angle_beta   90.00
_cell.angle_gamma   90.00
#
_symmetry.space_group_name_H-M   'P 1'
#
loop_
_entity.id
_entity.type
_entity.pdbx_description
1 polymer ?
#
loop_
_entity_poly.entity_id
_entity_poly.type
_entity_poly.pdbx_seq_one_letter_code
_entity_poly.pdbx_strand_id
1 'polypeptide(L)'
;MHKILILFCLLLLFSGSISGQKIKTNSRSTEYHAPQYATESNYLDLIKNKSAAFIKFGFAGIDGRNFQNKYGIGVWNMGCLVTSDLSRKAQINNSVLKKYLDKKHGNSWEKDLGFKP
;
A
#
# COMPACT_ATOMS: atom_id res chain seq x y z
N MET A 1 -22.51 -54.34 38.97
CA MET A 1 -21.26 -54.50 38.18
C MET A 1 -21.18 -53.41 37.12
N HIS A 2 -20.54 -52.30 37.50
CA HIS A 2 -20.47 -51.02 36.79
C HIS A 2 -19.43 -51.01 35.66
N LYS A 3 -19.51 -51.94 34.70
CA LYS A 3 -18.55 -51.97 33.57
C LYS A 3 -19.18 -51.84 32.18
N ILE A 4 -20.50 -51.62 32.11
CA ILE A 4 -21.23 -51.47 30.84
C ILE A 4 -21.51 -49.99 30.51
N LEU A 5 -21.26 -49.07 31.45
CA LEU A 5 -21.52 -47.63 31.28
C LEU A 5 -20.27 -46.81 30.89
N ILE A 6 -19.27 -47.42 30.26
CA ILE A 6 -18.06 -46.72 29.77
C ILE A 6 -17.94 -46.79 28.24
N LEU A 7 -18.85 -47.51 27.56
CA LEU A 7 -18.79 -47.72 26.11
C LEU A 7 -19.61 -46.70 25.28
N PHE A 8 -20.15 -45.64 25.91
CA PHE A 8 -21.00 -44.67 25.21
C PHE A 8 -20.43 -43.24 25.15
N CYS A 9 -19.29 -42.97 25.80
CA CYS A 9 -18.72 -41.61 25.88
C CYS A 9 -17.58 -41.30 24.89
N LEU A 10 -17.11 -42.26 24.10
CA LEU A 10 -15.94 -42.07 23.21
C LEU A 10 -16.28 -41.82 21.74
N LEU A 11 -17.57 -41.75 21.36
CA LEU A 11 -18.00 -41.56 19.97
C LEU A 11 -18.39 -40.12 19.59
N LEU A 12 -18.20 -39.13 20.47
CA LEU A 12 -18.59 -37.73 20.19
C LEU A 12 -17.43 -36.77 19.90
N LEU A 13 -16.21 -37.26 19.64
CA LEU A 13 -15.03 -36.39 19.55
C LEU A 13 -14.46 -36.14 18.15
N PHE A 14 -15.03 -36.67 17.07
CA PHE A 14 -14.54 -36.33 15.73
C PHE A 14 -15.66 -36.20 14.73
N SER A 15 -16.11 -34.97 14.51
CA SER A 15 -16.46 -34.41 13.18
C SER A 15 -16.82 -32.94 13.30
N GLY A 16 -15.89 -32.14 13.83
CA GLY A 16 -15.90 -30.71 13.56
C GLY A 16 -15.38 -30.52 12.14
N SER A 17 -16.27 -30.45 11.15
CA SER A 17 -15.90 -29.95 9.82
C SER A 17 -15.50 -28.48 9.97
N ILE A 18 -14.21 -28.23 10.20
CA ILE A 18 -13.63 -26.91 9.93
C ILE A 18 -13.72 -26.74 8.42
N SER A 19 -14.86 -26.21 7.97
CA SER A 19 -14.99 -25.64 6.64
C SER A 19 -14.11 -24.39 6.63
N GLY A 20 -12.84 -24.58 6.28
CA GLY A 20 -11.95 -23.48 5.96
C GLY A 20 -12.61 -22.67 4.85
N GLN A 21 -13.13 -21.49 5.19
CA GLN A 21 -13.53 -20.53 4.17
C GLN A 21 -12.27 -20.25 3.36
N LYS A 22 -12.23 -20.76 2.12
CA LYS A 22 -11.38 -20.19 1.08
C LYS A 22 -11.84 -18.74 0.97
N ILE A 23 -11.16 -17.84 1.67
CA ILE A 23 -11.16 -16.43 1.30
C ILE A 23 -10.74 -16.47 -0.16
N LYS A 24 -11.71 -16.23 -1.05
CA LYS A 24 -11.41 -15.82 -2.42
C LYS A 24 -10.71 -14.50 -2.25
N THR A 25 -9.40 -14.54 -2.03
CA THR A 25 -8.55 -13.43 -2.37
C THR A 25 -8.80 -13.25 -3.84
N ASN A 26 -9.59 -12.22 -4.15
CA ASN A 26 -9.75 -11.70 -5.49
C ASN A 26 -8.39 -11.08 -5.82
N SER A 27 -7.37 -11.93 -6.00
CA SER A 27 -6.04 -11.54 -6.41
C SER A 27 -6.17 -11.16 -7.87
N ARG A 28 -6.70 -9.96 -8.11
CA ARG A 28 -6.28 -9.18 -9.27
C ARG A 28 -4.76 -9.22 -9.19
N SER A 29 -4.15 -9.97 -10.10
CA SER A 29 -2.75 -9.79 -10.44
C SER A 29 -2.60 -8.31 -10.78
N THR A 30 -2.15 -7.51 -9.82
CA THR A 30 -1.70 -6.15 -10.09
C THR A 30 -0.46 -6.34 -10.93
N GLU A 31 -0.62 -6.20 -12.23
CA GLU A 31 0.49 -6.01 -13.15
C GLU A 31 1.41 -4.97 -12.51
N TYR A 32 2.64 -5.37 -12.19
CA TYR A 32 3.59 -4.51 -11.49
C TYR A 32 4.08 -3.47 -12.50
N HIS A 33 3.34 -2.39 -12.66
CA HIS A 33 3.84 -1.21 -13.34
C HIS A 33 4.74 -0.45 -12.37
N ALA A 34 6.02 -0.34 -12.72
CA ALA A 34 6.94 0.51 -11.99
C ALA A 34 6.39 1.95 -11.94
N PRO A 35 6.53 2.67 -10.82
CA PRO A 35 6.06 4.03 -10.73
C PRO A 35 6.80 4.90 -11.75
N GLN A 36 6.06 5.77 -12.43
CA GLN A 36 6.66 6.80 -13.26
C GLN A 36 7.20 7.89 -12.35
N TYR A 37 8.53 8.00 -12.27
CA TYR A 37 9.19 9.00 -11.44
C TYR A 37 9.03 10.39 -12.06
N ALA A 38 8.54 11.32 -11.25
CA ALA A 38 8.48 12.74 -11.59
C ALA A 38 9.87 13.36 -11.67
N THR A 39 10.07 14.15 -12.69
CA THR A 39 11.22 15.04 -12.90
C THR A 39 10.69 16.44 -13.20
N GLU A 40 11.57 17.44 -13.15
CA GLU A 40 11.22 18.82 -13.52
C GLU A 40 10.62 18.93 -14.94
N SER A 41 10.94 17.98 -15.84
CA SER A 41 10.48 17.97 -17.22
C SER A 41 9.12 17.29 -17.45
N ASN A 42 8.64 16.45 -16.54
CA ASN A 42 7.45 15.61 -16.80
C ASN A 42 6.35 15.70 -15.72
N TYR A 43 6.60 16.33 -14.57
CA TYR A 43 5.71 16.21 -13.41
C TYR A 43 4.30 16.76 -13.67
N LEU A 44 4.15 17.81 -14.47
CA LEU A 44 2.84 18.37 -14.82
C LEU A 44 1.99 17.38 -15.62
N ASP A 45 2.60 16.66 -16.56
CA ASP A 45 1.91 15.66 -17.37
C ASP A 45 1.49 14.47 -16.50
N LEU A 46 2.36 14.02 -15.59
CA LEU A 46 2.05 12.95 -14.65
C LEU A 46 0.89 13.33 -13.71
N ILE A 47 0.85 14.58 -13.23
CA ILE A 47 -0.25 15.07 -12.39
C ILE A 47 -1.55 15.14 -13.20
N LYS A 48 -1.50 15.69 -14.42
CA LYS A 48 -2.66 15.79 -15.32
C LYS A 48 -3.25 14.41 -15.62
N ASN A 49 -2.39 13.42 -15.83
CA ASN A 49 -2.77 12.04 -16.13
C ASN A 49 -3.05 11.20 -14.87
N LYS A 50 -3.03 11.81 -13.67
CA LYS A 50 -3.27 11.16 -12.38
C LYS A 50 -2.32 9.98 -12.09
N SER A 51 -1.10 10.02 -12.64
CA SER A 51 -0.06 9.00 -12.45
C SER A 51 1.09 9.46 -11.55
N ALA A 52 1.17 10.75 -11.20
CA ALA A 52 2.15 11.25 -10.25
C ALA A 52 1.89 10.67 -8.84
N ALA A 53 2.94 10.21 -8.17
CA ALA A 53 2.86 9.71 -6.80
C ALA A 53 4.15 9.97 -6.01
N PHE A 54 4.01 10.23 -4.71
CA PHE A 54 5.16 10.18 -3.81
C PHE A 54 5.62 8.73 -3.64
N ILE A 55 6.93 8.52 -3.62
CA ILE A 55 7.53 7.21 -3.39
C ILE A 55 7.81 7.05 -1.90
N LYS A 56 7.20 6.04 -1.27
CA LYS A 56 7.43 5.69 0.13
C LYS A 56 8.06 4.32 0.21
N PHE A 57 9.29 4.24 0.72
CA PHE A 57 9.90 2.96 1.06
C PHE A 57 9.48 2.49 2.46
N GLY A 58 9.47 1.17 2.66
CA GLY A 58 9.42 0.58 3.98
C GLY A 58 8.52 -0.66 4.05
N PHE A 59 8.40 -1.20 5.26
CA PHE A 59 7.58 -2.39 5.53
C PHE A 59 6.10 -2.07 5.69
N ALA A 60 5.78 -0.91 6.27
CA ALA A 60 4.41 -0.47 6.45
C ALA A 60 4.03 0.50 5.33
N GLY A 61 3.10 0.08 4.47
CA GLY A 61 2.46 0.98 3.52
C GLY A 61 1.54 1.98 4.22
N ILE A 62 1.22 3.09 3.54
CA ILE A 62 0.15 3.99 3.96
C ILE A 62 -0.96 4.03 2.90
N ASP A 63 -2.19 4.33 3.33
CA ASP A 63 -3.30 4.57 2.42
C ASP A 63 -3.24 6.00 1.86
N GLY A 64 -2.77 6.12 0.62
CA GLY A 64 -2.68 7.40 -0.07
C GLY A 64 -3.97 7.87 -0.76
N ARG A 65 -5.09 7.14 -0.65
CA ARG A 65 -6.31 7.44 -1.45
C ARG A 65 -6.90 8.81 -1.12
N ASN A 66 -6.97 9.17 0.16
CA ASN A 66 -7.49 10.49 0.57
C ASN A 66 -6.59 11.62 0.06
N PHE A 67 -5.27 11.42 0.16
CA PHE A 67 -4.28 12.36 -0.36
C PHE A 67 -4.41 12.51 -1.88
N GLN A 68 -4.53 11.40 -2.61
CA GLN A 68 -4.73 11.40 -4.06
C GLN A 68 -6.02 12.10 -4.48
N ASN A 69 -7.12 11.85 -3.79
CA ASN A 69 -8.40 12.49 -4.06
C ASN A 69 -8.34 14.01 -3.85
N LYS A 70 -7.60 14.46 -2.83
CA LYS A 70 -7.50 15.88 -2.48
C LYS A 70 -6.50 16.65 -3.36
N TYR A 71 -5.36 16.06 -3.67
CA TYR A 71 -4.24 16.75 -4.32
C TYR A 71 -3.96 16.29 -5.76
N GLY A 72 -4.60 15.22 -6.22
CA GLY A 72 -4.35 14.63 -7.54
C GLY A 72 -3.01 13.89 -7.66
N ILE A 73 -2.28 13.73 -6.55
CA ILE A 73 -0.98 13.05 -6.46
C ILE A 73 -1.14 11.86 -5.53
N GLY A 74 -0.75 10.66 -5.98
CA GLY A 74 -0.86 9.43 -5.20
C GLY A 74 0.28 9.22 -4.20
N VAL A 75 0.23 8.07 -3.53
CA VAL A 75 1.36 7.50 -2.78
C VAL A 75 1.63 6.11 -3.32
N TRP A 76 2.86 5.87 -3.73
CA TRP A 76 3.34 4.58 -4.18
C TRP A 76 4.21 3.94 -3.09
N ASN A 77 3.67 2.89 -2.47
CA ASN A 77 4.38 2.13 -1.45
C ASN A 77 5.33 1.13 -2.10
N MET A 78 6.62 1.25 -1.81
CA MET A 78 7.66 0.30 -2.22
C MET A 78 8.23 -0.43 -1.01
N GLY A 79 8.65 -1.67 -1.22
CA GLY A 79 9.29 -2.47 -0.18
C GLY A 79 10.62 -1.89 0.30
N CYS A 80 11.22 -2.55 1.29
CA CYS A 80 12.46 -2.11 1.94
C CYS A 80 13.75 -2.46 1.17
N LEU A 81 13.67 -3.23 0.08
CA LEU A 81 14.82 -3.56 -0.77
C LEU A 81 15.10 -2.38 -1.69
N VAL A 82 15.97 -1.47 -1.24
CA VAL A 82 16.28 -0.21 -1.92
C VAL A 82 17.71 -0.20 -2.42
N THR A 83 17.89 0.01 -3.72
CA THR A 83 19.21 0.29 -4.31
C THR A 83 19.51 1.78 -4.29
N SER A 84 20.78 2.17 -4.39
CA SER A 84 21.17 3.58 -4.45
C SER A 84 20.51 4.34 -5.60
N ASP A 85 20.32 3.70 -6.76
CA ASP A 85 19.63 4.31 -7.91
C ASP A 85 18.14 4.53 -7.65
N LEU A 86 17.45 3.55 -7.05
CA LEU A 86 16.04 3.69 -6.66
C LEU A 86 15.84 4.80 -5.62
N SER A 87 16.74 4.86 -4.63
CA SER A 87 16.74 5.92 -3.62
C SER A 87 16.89 7.30 -4.27
N ARG A 88 17.88 7.47 -5.17
CA ARG A 88 18.09 8.72 -5.90
C ARG A 88 16.87 9.13 -6.74
N LYS A 89 16.27 8.19 -7.47
CA LYS A 89 15.06 8.44 -8.27
C LYS A 89 13.89 8.88 -7.40
N ALA A 90 13.67 8.22 -6.25
CA ALA A 90 12.63 8.58 -5.30
C ALA A 90 12.87 9.98 -4.69
N GLN A 91 14.11 10.32 -4.34
CA GLN A 91 14.46 11.65 -3.83
C GLN A 91 14.15 12.75 -4.84
N ILE A 92 14.54 12.57 -6.10
CA ILE A 92 14.24 13.52 -7.18
C ILE A 92 12.72 13.66 -7.35
N ASN A 93 12.01 12.53 -7.46
CA ASN A 93 10.56 12.51 -7.58
C ASN A 93 9.87 13.27 -6.44
N ASN A 94 10.18 12.90 -5.20
CA ASN A 94 9.53 13.47 -4.01
C ASN A 94 9.85 14.96 -3.87
N SER A 95 11.08 15.38 -4.19
CA SER A 95 11.48 16.79 -4.18
C SER A 95 10.69 17.63 -5.19
N VAL A 96 10.52 17.13 -6.42
CA VAL A 96 9.74 17.84 -7.46
C VAL A 96 8.27 17.98 -7.05
N LEU A 97 7.64 16.90 -6.57
CA LEU A 97 6.24 16.93 -6.15
C LEU A 97 6.04 17.80 -4.90
N LYS A 98 6.99 17.78 -3.97
CA LYS A 98 7.04 18.68 -2.81
C LYS A 98 7.01 20.14 -3.26
N LYS A 99 7.93 20.55 -4.13
CA LYS A 99 7.99 21.93 -4.65
C LYS A 99 6.68 22.36 -5.31
N TYR A 100 6.06 21.47 -6.09
CA TYR A 100 4.78 21.75 -6.72
C TYR A 100 3.67 22.00 -5.69
N LEU A 101 3.56 21.12 -4.69
CA LEU A 101 2.54 21.25 -3.65
C LEU A 101 2.79 22.44 -2.74
N ASP A 102 4.04 22.73 -2.39
CA ASP A 102 4.41 23.94 -1.63
C ASP A 102 3.98 25.21 -2.37
N LYS A 103 4.22 25.28 -3.68
CA LYS A 103 3.81 26.42 -4.51
C LYS A 103 2.29 26.58 -4.59
N LYS A 104 1.54 25.47 -4.64
CA LYS A 104 0.09 25.48 -4.89
C LYS A 104 -0.75 25.54 -3.59
N HIS A 105 -0.25 24.99 -2.50
CA HIS A 105 -1.00 24.76 -1.26
C HIS A 105 -0.26 25.21 0.01
N GLY A 106 0.94 25.80 -0.12
CA GLY A 106 1.82 26.05 1.02
C GLY A 106 2.17 24.75 1.73
N ASN A 107 2.35 24.79 3.05
CA ASN A 107 2.76 23.59 3.83
C ASN A 107 1.55 22.77 4.32
N SER A 108 0.32 23.12 3.91
CA SER A 108 -0.90 22.48 4.45
C SER A 108 -1.04 21.01 4.07
N TRP A 109 -0.44 20.58 2.96
CA TRP A 109 -0.51 19.21 2.44
C TRP A 109 0.35 18.21 3.24
N GLU A 110 1.38 18.66 3.95
CA GLU A 110 2.35 17.78 4.62
C GLU A 110 1.68 16.87 5.66
N LYS A 111 0.71 17.41 6.42
CA LYS A 111 -0.03 16.64 7.42
C LYS A 111 -0.91 15.57 6.81
N ASP A 112 -1.46 15.83 5.63
CA ASP A 112 -2.37 14.93 4.94
C ASP A 112 -1.63 13.79 4.23
N LEU A 113 -0.34 13.98 3.91
CA LEU A 113 0.48 12.95 3.29
C LEU A 113 0.72 11.75 4.23
N GLY A 114 0.78 11.98 5.54
CA GLY A 114 0.92 10.92 6.54
C GLY A 114 2.34 10.32 6.65
N PHE A 115 3.33 10.87 5.95
CA PHE A 115 4.75 10.59 6.14
C PHE A 115 5.61 11.76 5.69
N LYS A 116 6.91 11.75 6.04
CA LYS A 116 7.90 12.70 5.52
C LYS A 116 8.54 12.12 4.26
N PRO A 117 8.30 12.71 3.08
CA PRO A 117 8.79 12.20 1.80
C PRO A 117 10.23 12.59 1.47
#